data_AF-A0A379PKL5-F1
#
_entry.id   AF-A0A379PKL5-F1
#
_cell.length_a   1.000
_cell.length_b   1.000
_cell.length_c   1.000
_cell.angle_alpha   90.00
_cell.angle_beta   90.00
_cell.angle_gamma   90.00
#
_symmetry.space_group_name_H-M   'P 1'
#
loop_
_entity.id
_entity.type
_entity.pdbx_description
1 polymer ?
#
loop_
_entity_poly.entity_id
_entity_poly.type
_entity_poly.pdbx_seq_one_letter_code
_entity_poly.pdbx_strand_id
1 'polypeptide(L)'
;MSVADLSYGWAVVLWFGILGLCVGSFVNAFCYRWPIIKGVGEFADGKRLQELVTKHGKFTLASPRSACPCCQSKVRAHHNIPVVGWLWLRGKCRDCGASISWKYPAVELLFGAVFAGYVWFEGVWVAGLLSLVLMPVAFSFLWLRIAHRHNDKALIWSYIVTLAAQIGLSGLGLSAYVQ
;
A
#
# COMPACT_ATOMS: atom_id res chain seq x y z
N MET A 1 13.68 -12.60 -21.98
CA MET A 1 12.66 -13.67 -22.00
C MET A 1 11.39 -13.08 -21.44
N SER A 2 10.37 -12.89 -22.29
CA SER A 2 9.07 -12.42 -21.80
C SER A 2 8.48 -13.48 -20.89
N VAL A 3 7.78 -13.06 -19.84
CA VAL A 3 7.10 -14.01 -18.93
C VAL A 3 6.03 -14.78 -19.70
N ALA A 4 5.49 -14.21 -20.77
CA ALA A 4 4.55 -14.86 -21.69
C ALA A 4 5.15 -16.09 -22.42
N ASP A 5 6.49 -16.14 -22.57
CA ASP A 5 7.17 -17.24 -23.28
C ASP A 5 7.48 -18.42 -22.37
N LEU A 6 7.32 -18.27 -21.05
CA LEU A 6 7.52 -19.36 -20.09
C LEU A 6 6.25 -20.20 -19.96
N SER A 7 6.41 -21.52 -19.98
CA SER A 7 5.33 -22.49 -19.67
C SER A 7 4.67 -22.26 -18.30
N TYR A 8 5.39 -21.62 -17.36
CA TYR A 8 4.91 -21.24 -16.03
C TYR A 8 4.80 -19.72 -15.82
N GLY A 9 4.73 -18.94 -16.91
CA GLY A 9 4.67 -17.48 -16.87
C GLY A 9 3.50 -16.91 -16.06
N TRP A 10 2.33 -17.53 -16.22
CA TRP A 10 1.12 -17.16 -15.46
C TRP A 10 1.32 -17.33 -13.94
N ALA A 11 2.10 -18.32 -13.50
CA ALA A 11 2.38 -18.52 -12.08
C ALA A 11 3.22 -17.38 -11.52
N VAL A 12 4.20 -16.90 -12.29
CA VAL A 12 5.01 -15.72 -11.93
C VAL A 12 4.12 -14.49 -11.80
N VAL A 13 3.24 -14.25 -12.77
CA VAL A 13 2.30 -13.11 -12.77
C VAL A 13 1.37 -13.16 -11.56
N LEU A 14 0.82 -14.34 -11.24
CA LEU A 14 -0.02 -14.52 -10.05
C LEU A 14 0.75 -14.26 -8.76
N TRP A 15 1.99 -14.75 -8.64
CA TRP A 15 2.83 -14.50 -7.47
C TRP A 15 3.10 -13.02 -7.25
N PHE A 16 3.44 -12.28 -8.32
CA PHE A 16 3.63 -10.83 -8.24
C PHE A 16 2.32 -10.08 -7.97
N GLY A 17 1.18 -10.58 -8.47
CA GLY A 17 -0.14 -10.08 -8.10
C GLY A 17 -0.40 -10.21 -6.60
N ILE A 18 -0.15 -11.38 -6.01
CA ILE A 18 -0.29 -11.62 -4.56
C ILE A 18 0.66 -10.71 -3.76
N LEU A 19 1.91 -10.58 -4.21
CA LEU A 19 2.88 -9.65 -3.62
C LEU A 19 2.33 -8.21 -3.65
N GLY A 20 1.78 -7.78 -4.78
CA GLY A 20 1.13 -6.48 -4.95
C GLY A 20 -0.02 -6.27 -3.98
N LEU A 21 -0.90 -7.27 -3.78
CA LEU A 21 -1.97 -7.19 -2.78
C LEU A 21 -1.41 -6.96 -1.36
N CYS A 22 -0.36 -7.71 -0.98
CA CYS A 22 0.30 -7.56 0.32
C CYS A 22 0.95 -6.17 0.47
N VAL A 23 1.61 -5.68 -0.57
CA VAL A 23 2.20 -4.34 -0.61
C VAL A 23 1.13 -3.26 -0.49
N GLY A 24 0.00 -3.38 -1.19
CA GLY A 24 -1.13 -2.46 -1.07
C GLY A 24 -1.72 -2.45 0.35
N SER A 25 -1.83 -3.60 1.00
CA SER A 25 -2.25 -3.70 2.41
C SER A 25 -1.25 -2.99 3.34
N PHE A 26 0.05 -3.13 3.09
CA PHE A 26 1.07 -2.39 3.83
C PHE A 26 0.98 -0.88 3.59
N VAL A 27 0.78 -0.44 2.34
CA VAL A 27 0.60 0.98 1.96
C VAL A 27 -0.59 1.60 2.70
N ASN A 28 -1.72 0.89 2.79
CA ASN A 28 -2.87 1.32 3.57
C ASN A 28 -2.50 1.57 5.04
N ALA A 29 -1.80 0.61 5.67
CA ALA A 29 -1.37 0.74 7.05
C ALA A 29 -0.35 1.88 7.24
N PHE A 30 0.61 2.01 6.32
CA PHE A 30 1.62 3.05 6.33
C PHE A 30 1.00 4.44 6.22
N CYS A 31 0.16 4.67 5.21
CA CYS A 31 -0.49 5.97 4.98
C CYS A 31 -1.37 6.40 6.16
N TYR A 32 -2.00 5.44 6.85
CA TYR A 32 -2.78 5.71 8.05
C TYR A 32 -1.92 6.01 9.29
N ARG A 33 -0.85 5.24 9.52
CA ARG A 33 -0.07 5.29 10.77
C ARG A 33 1.04 6.34 10.75
N TRP A 34 1.64 6.62 9.59
CA TRP A 34 2.76 7.54 9.47
C TRP A 34 2.46 8.94 10.03
N PRO A 35 1.32 9.59 9.71
CA PRO A 35 0.97 10.90 10.26
C PRO A 35 0.84 10.92 11.79
N ILE A 36 0.27 9.84 12.35
CA ILE A 36 0.10 9.66 13.80
C ILE A 36 1.47 9.57 14.47
N ILE A 37 2.37 8.72 13.94
CA ILE A 37 3.71 8.50 14.49
C ILE A 37 4.55 9.78 14.44
N LYS A 38 4.44 10.55 13.36
CA LYS A 38 5.17 11.81 13.20
C LYS A 38 4.49 13.01 13.87
N GLY A 39 3.26 12.85 14.36
CA GLY A 39 2.48 13.94 14.94
C GLY A 39 2.28 15.09 13.93
N VAL A 40 1.96 14.78 12.68
CA VAL A 40 1.79 15.77 11.61
C VAL A 40 0.34 15.84 11.13
N GLY A 41 0.01 16.90 10.39
CA GLY A 41 -1.35 17.13 9.89
C GLY A 41 -2.35 17.33 11.04
N GLU A 42 -3.41 16.53 11.07
CA GLU A 42 -4.46 16.59 12.10
C GLU A 42 -3.98 16.20 13.51
N PHE A 43 -2.74 15.73 13.64
CA PHE A 43 -2.13 15.33 14.92
C PHE A 43 -1.08 16.34 15.43
N ALA A 44 -0.84 17.43 14.69
CA ALA A 44 0.20 18.43 15.02
C ALA A 44 -0.11 19.24 16.28
N ASP A 45 -1.38 19.34 16.65
CA ASP A 45 -1.83 20.04 17.87
C ASP A 45 -1.65 19.21 19.16
N GLY A 46 -1.23 17.96 19.03
CA GLY A 46 -0.99 17.02 20.14
C GLY A 46 -2.25 16.50 20.84
N LYS A 47 -3.38 17.23 20.82
CA LYS A 47 -4.62 16.85 21.50
C LYS A 47 -5.17 15.53 20.97
N ARG A 48 -5.31 15.44 19.65
CA ARG A 48 -5.85 14.25 18.99
C ARG A 48 -4.90 13.05 19.04
N LEU A 49 -3.59 13.33 19.04
CA LEU A 49 -2.56 12.31 19.25
C LEU A 49 -2.64 11.73 20.66
N GLN A 50 -2.77 12.58 21.68
CA GLN A 50 -2.88 12.16 23.07
C GLN A 50 -4.13 11.30 23.30
N GLU A 51 -5.28 11.69 22.73
CA GLU A 51 -6.51 10.90 22.77
C GLU A 51 -6.30 9.50 22.18
N LEU A 52 -5.70 9.41 20.98
CA LEU A 52 -5.45 8.14 20.32
C LEU A 52 -4.44 7.26 21.07
N VAL A 53 -3.35 7.84 21.57
CA VAL A 53 -2.32 7.10 22.32
C VAL A 53 -2.88 6.61 23.65
N THR A 54 -3.76 7.38 24.30
CA THR A 54 -4.44 6.95 25.52
C THR A 54 -5.38 5.78 25.25
N LYS A 55 -6.11 5.80 24.12
CA LYS A 55 -7.08 4.75 23.77
C LYS A 55 -6.43 3.46 23.25
N HIS A 56 -5.38 3.58 22.46
CA HIS A 56 -4.82 2.45 21.69
C HIS A 56 -3.36 2.13 22.03
N GLY A 57 -2.72 2.92 22.90
CA GLY A 57 -1.29 2.84 23.18
C GLY A 57 -0.44 3.51 22.10
N LYS A 58 0.88 3.35 22.22
CA LYS A 58 1.85 3.94 21.30
C LYS A 58 1.76 3.29 19.91
N PHE A 59 1.65 4.12 18.88
CA PHE A 59 1.65 3.69 17.48
C PHE A 59 3.08 3.44 16.98
N THR A 60 3.26 2.33 16.27
CA THR A 60 4.41 2.01 15.43
C THR A 60 3.89 1.58 14.06
N LEU A 61 4.77 1.28 13.10
CA LEU A 61 4.31 0.79 11.80
C LEU A 61 3.55 -0.55 11.93
N ALA A 62 3.91 -1.40 12.89
CA ALA A 62 3.29 -2.72 13.10
C ALA A 62 2.30 -2.77 14.28
N SER A 63 2.39 -1.85 15.24
CA SER A 63 1.56 -1.82 16.46
C SER A 63 0.71 -0.54 16.53
N PRO A 64 -0.49 -0.55 17.11
CA PRO A 64 -1.26 -1.69 17.63
C PRO A 64 -1.78 -2.61 16.51
N ARG A 65 -2.33 -3.77 16.88
CA ARG A 65 -3.02 -4.66 15.90
C ARG A 65 -4.25 -3.95 15.34
N SER A 66 -4.60 -4.24 14.09
CA SER A 66 -5.84 -3.75 13.47
C SER A 66 -7.04 -4.08 14.36
N ALA A 67 -7.86 -3.07 14.66
CA ALA A 67 -9.04 -3.19 15.50
C ALA A 67 -10.22 -2.45 14.87
N CYS A 68 -11.43 -2.90 15.16
CA CYS A 68 -12.64 -2.22 14.69
C CYS A 68 -12.75 -0.82 15.32
N PRO A 69 -13.00 0.25 14.55
CA PRO A 69 -13.15 1.59 15.13
C PRO A 69 -14.40 1.71 16.02
N CYS A 70 -15.44 0.92 15.76
CA CYS A 70 -16.70 0.95 16.50
C CYS A 70 -16.62 0.14 17.80
N CYS A 71 -16.39 -1.17 17.73
CA CYS A 71 -16.41 -2.04 18.91
C CYS A 71 -15.03 -2.37 19.52
N GLN A 72 -13.94 -1.90 18.90
CA GLN A 72 -12.57 -2.12 19.38
C GLN A 72 -12.12 -3.59 19.43
N SER A 73 -12.91 -4.51 18.87
CA SER A 73 -12.50 -5.90 18.75
C SER A 73 -11.29 -6.02 17.81
N LYS A 74 -10.32 -6.85 18.22
CA LYS A 74 -9.12 -7.09 17.42
C LYS A 74 -9.50 -7.85 16.16
N VAL A 75 -9.07 -7.37 15.01
CA VAL A 75 -9.24 -8.07 13.73
C VAL A 75 -8.40 -9.33 13.78
N ARG A 76 -9.05 -10.48 13.55
CA ARG A 76 -8.39 -11.80 13.50
C ARG A 76 -7.42 -11.85 12.33
N ALA A 77 -6.30 -12.56 12.47
CA ALA A 77 -5.26 -12.60 11.44
C ALA A 77 -5.78 -13.01 10.04
N HIS A 78 -6.69 -13.99 9.98
CA HIS A 78 -7.30 -14.45 8.72
C HIS A 78 -8.25 -13.41 8.08
N HIS A 79 -8.81 -12.48 8.85
CA HIS A 79 -9.58 -11.36 8.30
C HIS A 79 -8.68 -10.21 7.82
N ASN A 80 -7.37 -10.28 8.07
CA ASN A 80 -6.38 -9.31 7.62
C ASN A 80 -5.63 -9.78 6.36
N ILE A 81 -6.11 -10.86 5.71
CA ILE A 81 -5.60 -11.31 4.41
C ILE A 81 -6.11 -10.30 3.36
N PRO A 82 -5.23 -9.69 2.54
CA PRO A 82 -5.61 -8.69 1.55
C PRO A 82 -6.76 -9.15 0.66
N VAL A 83 -7.76 -8.29 0.48
CA VAL A 83 -9.00 -8.48 -0.31
C VAL A 83 -9.92 -9.58 0.24
N VAL A 84 -9.39 -10.78 0.47
CA VAL A 84 -10.09 -11.97 0.95
C VAL A 84 -10.73 -11.73 2.31
N GLY A 85 -10.02 -11.10 3.24
CA GLY A 85 -10.54 -10.79 4.57
C GLY A 85 -11.77 -9.88 4.52
N TRP A 86 -11.75 -8.87 3.64
CA TRP A 86 -12.87 -7.97 3.43
C TRP A 86 -14.06 -8.67 2.76
N LEU A 87 -13.80 -9.51 1.75
CA LEU A 87 -14.83 -10.29 1.06
C LEU A 87 -15.52 -11.29 1.99
N TRP A 88 -14.76 -12.01 2.82
CA TRP A 88 -15.32 -12.95 3.80
C TRP A 88 -16.20 -12.24 4.82
N LEU A 89 -15.77 -11.06 5.26
CA LEU A 89 -16.54 -10.20 6.15
C LEU A 89 -17.69 -9.45 5.46
N ARG A 90 -17.81 -9.55 4.12
CA ARG A 90 -18.77 -8.81 3.29
C ARG A 90 -18.76 -7.30 3.59
N GLY A 91 -17.57 -6.76 3.83
CA GLY A 91 -17.38 -5.36 4.19
C GLY A 91 -17.98 -4.94 5.53
N LYS A 92 -18.19 -5.87 6.48
CA LYS A 92 -18.72 -5.57 7.81
C LYS A 92 -17.89 -6.20 8.93
N CYS A 93 -17.75 -5.52 10.05
CA CYS A 93 -17.11 -6.09 11.24
C CYS A 93 -17.89 -7.32 11.71
N ARG A 94 -17.19 -8.42 11.98
CA ARG A 94 -17.80 -9.67 12.47
C ARG A 94 -18.54 -9.50 13.80
N ASP A 95 -18.02 -8.68 14.70
CA ASP A 95 -18.52 -8.62 16.08
C ASP A 95 -19.62 -7.57 16.27
N CYS A 96 -19.58 -6.45 15.53
CA CYS A 96 -20.57 -5.37 15.66
C CYS A 96 -21.33 -5.01 14.38
N GLY A 97 -21.00 -5.61 13.25
CA GLY A 97 -21.66 -5.32 11.96
C GLY A 97 -21.31 -3.97 11.32
N ALA A 98 -20.48 -3.15 11.96
CA ALA A 98 -20.07 -1.84 11.43
C ALA A 98 -19.40 -1.97 10.05
N SER A 99 -19.70 -1.05 9.13
CA SER A 99 -19.18 -1.09 7.76
C SER A 99 -17.67 -0.83 7.70
N ILE A 100 -16.94 -1.68 6.98
CA ILE A 100 -15.53 -1.53 6.64
C ILE A 100 -15.44 -0.90 5.26
N SER A 101 -14.76 0.25 5.17
CA SER A 101 -14.62 1.03 3.93
C SER A 101 -14.07 0.20 2.76
N TRP A 102 -14.65 0.38 1.57
CA TRP A 102 -14.19 -0.25 0.32
C TRP A 102 -12.84 0.29 -0.16
N LYS A 103 -12.38 1.43 0.37
CA LYS A 103 -11.08 2.03 0.01
C LYS A 103 -9.91 1.07 0.27
N TYR A 104 -9.99 0.29 1.36
CA TYR A 104 -8.93 -0.65 1.72
C TYR A 104 -8.73 -1.75 0.67
N PRO A 105 -9.73 -2.58 0.34
CA PRO A 105 -9.58 -3.60 -0.69
C PRO A 105 -9.33 -3.00 -2.08
N ALA A 106 -9.81 -1.79 -2.37
CA ALA A 106 -9.54 -1.12 -3.65
C ALA A 106 -8.05 -0.78 -3.83
N VAL A 107 -7.37 -0.26 -2.80
CA VAL A 107 -5.92 0.01 -2.86
C VAL A 107 -5.14 -1.31 -2.98
N GLU A 108 -5.54 -2.35 -2.26
CA GLU A 108 -4.92 -3.68 -2.38
C GLU A 108 -5.03 -4.21 -3.80
N LEU A 109 -6.24 -4.23 -4.38
CA LEU A 109 -6.49 -4.66 -5.76
C LEU A 109 -5.73 -3.80 -6.78
N LEU A 110 -5.64 -2.49 -6.57
CA LEU A 110 -4.86 -1.60 -7.43
C LEU A 110 -3.40 -2.05 -7.49
N PHE A 111 -2.75 -2.28 -6.34
CA PHE A 111 -1.37 -2.74 -6.32
C PHE A 111 -1.21 -4.16 -6.87
N GLY A 112 -2.14 -5.06 -6.58
CA GLY A 112 -2.14 -6.41 -7.16
C GLY A 112 -2.23 -6.38 -8.69
N ALA A 113 -3.14 -5.58 -9.24
CA ALA A 113 -3.32 -5.43 -10.68
C ALA A 113 -2.11 -4.75 -11.34
N VAL A 114 -1.56 -3.71 -10.71
CA VAL A 114 -0.38 -3.00 -11.22
C VAL A 114 0.84 -3.91 -11.24
N PHE A 115 1.08 -4.69 -10.18
CA PHE A 115 2.23 -5.61 -10.12
C PHE A 115 2.09 -6.75 -11.12
N ALA A 116 0.91 -7.39 -11.17
CA ALA A 116 0.64 -8.45 -12.14
C ALA A 116 0.74 -7.94 -13.58
N GLY A 117 0.12 -6.78 -13.88
CA GLY A 117 0.18 -6.16 -15.19
C GLY A 117 1.59 -5.76 -15.57
N TYR A 118 2.35 -5.15 -14.67
CA TYR A 118 3.74 -4.78 -14.92
C TYR A 118 4.57 -6.01 -15.31
N VAL A 119 4.50 -7.09 -14.54
CA VAL A 119 5.22 -8.33 -14.85
C VAL A 119 4.70 -9.02 -16.11
N TRP A 120 3.43 -8.84 -16.45
CA TRP A 120 2.87 -9.36 -17.70
C TRP A 120 3.44 -8.65 -18.93
N PHE A 121 3.53 -7.32 -18.91
CA PHE A 121 3.97 -6.52 -20.06
C PHE A 121 5.48 -6.38 -20.15
N GLU A 122 6.10 -6.05 -19.02
CA GLU A 122 7.53 -5.83 -18.95
C GLU A 122 8.20 -7.20 -18.72
N GLY A 123 7.87 -7.88 -17.64
CA GLY A 123 8.53 -9.11 -17.23
C GLY A 123 9.39 -8.93 -15.99
N VAL A 124 10.34 -9.82 -15.77
CA VAL A 124 11.17 -9.83 -14.56
C VAL A 124 12.63 -9.52 -14.89
N TRP A 125 13.02 -8.27 -14.70
CA TRP A 125 14.42 -7.81 -14.75
C TRP A 125 14.71 -6.80 -13.65
N VAL A 126 15.99 -6.50 -13.44
CA VAL A 126 16.48 -5.68 -12.32
C VAL A 126 15.82 -4.29 -12.27
N ALA A 127 15.81 -3.55 -13.39
CA ALA A 127 15.16 -2.24 -13.46
C ALA A 127 13.66 -2.29 -13.11
N GLY A 128 12.96 -3.36 -13.48
CA GLY A 128 11.54 -3.52 -13.24
C GLY A 128 11.22 -3.92 -11.81
N LEU A 129 12.05 -4.75 -11.20
CA LEU A 129 11.98 -5.02 -9.77
C LEU A 129 12.20 -3.75 -8.94
N LEU A 130 13.13 -2.89 -9.35
CA LEU A 130 13.33 -1.59 -8.71
C LEU A 130 12.11 -0.68 -8.90
N SER A 131 11.54 -0.61 -10.10
CA SER A 131 10.32 0.14 -10.39
C SER A 131 9.13 -0.31 -9.52
N LEU A 132 8.96 -1.63 -9.31
CA LEU A 132 7.93 -2.18 -8.44
C LEU A 132 8.09 -1.76 -6.98
N VAL A 133 9.32 -1.54 -6.50
CA VAL A 133 9.58 -1.02 -5.14
C VAL A 133 9.33 0.49 -5.05
N LEU A 134 9.69 1.25 -6.08
CA LEU A 134 9.52 2.70 -6.10
C LEU A 134 8.05 3.13 -6.20
N MET A 135 7.21 2.36 -6.91
CA MET A 135 5.78 2.67 -7.06
C MET A 135 5.02 2.84 -5.73
N PRO A 136 5.06 1.87 -4.79
CA PRO A 136 4.42 2.00 -3.49
C PRO A 136 4.90 3.21 -2.69
N VAL A 137 6.19 3.53 -2.79
CA VAL A 137 6.79 4.69 -2.10
C VAL A 137 6.26 5.99 -2.69
N ALA A 138 6.30 6.13 -4.02
CA ALA A 138 5.77 7.30 -4.72
C ALA A 138 4.27 7.49 -4.45
N PHE A 139 3.47 6.42 -4.53
CA PHE A 139 2.05 6.43 -4.21
C PHE A 139 1.80 6.86 -2.76
N SER A 140 2.56 6.31 -1.79
CA SER A 140 2.39 6.63 -0.38
C SER A 140 2.64 8.12 -0.11
N PHE A 141 3.69 8.70 -0.71
CA PHE A 141 3.98 10.13 -0.54
C PHE A 141 2.94 11.02 -1.22
N LEU A 142 2.48 10.67 -2.42
CA LEU A 142 1.40 11.38 -3.09
C LEU A 142 0.11 11.33 -2.26
N TRP A 143 -0.24 10.15 -1.75
CA TRP A 143 -1.45 9.95 -0.94
C TRP A 143 -1.39 10.76 0.36
N LEU A 144 -0.26 10.70 1.08
CA LEU A 144 -0.04 11.49 2.29
C LEU A 144 -0.19 12.99 2.03
N ARG A 145 0.32 13.48 0.90
CA ARG A 145 0.17 14.88 0.49
C ARG A 145 -1.29 15.25 0.27
N ILE A 146 -2.03 14.46 -0.50
CA ILE A 146 -3.43 14.73 -0.84
C ILE A 146 -4.31 14.64 0.42
N ALA A 147 -4.16 13.56 1.20
CA ALA A 147 -5.03 13.25 2.33
C ALA A 147 -4.82 14.19 3.52
N HIS A 148 -3.57 14.59 3.80
CA HIS A 148 -3.25 15.40 4.98
C HIS A 148 -2.92 16.86 4.66
N ARG A 149 -3.15 17.31 3.41
CA ARG A 149 -2.89 18.68 2.91
C ARG A 149 -1.53 19.21 3.35
N HIS A 150 -0.54 18.33 3.38
CA HIS A 150 0.78 18.66 3.88
C HIS A 150 1.57 19.41 2.81
N ASN A 151 1.87 20.69 3.04
CA ASN A 151 2.71 21.50 2.16
C ASN A 151 4.20 21.37 2.55
N ASP A 152 4.66 20.14 2.87
CA ASP A 152 6.09 19.93 3.11
C ASP A 152 6.80 19.92 1.77
N LYS A 153 7.73 20.84 1.57
CA LYS A 153 8.58 20.81 0.38
C LYS A 153 9.34 19.47 0.30
N ALA A 154 9.74 18.87 1.41
CA ALA A 154 10.44 17.59 1.44
C ALA A 154 9.60 16.42 0.90
N LEU A 155 8.30 16.37 1.22
CA LEU A 155 7.38 15.34 0.71
C LEU A 155 7.12 15.50 -0.79
N ILE A 156 7.06 16.76 -1.25
CA ILE A 156 6.91 17.06 -2.68
C ILE A 156 8.15 16.62 -3.44
N TRP A 157 9.33 16.97 -2.95
CA TRP A 157 10.60 16.57 -3.56
C TRP A 157 10.78 15.05 -3.53
N SER A 158 10.43 14.36 -2.43
CA SER A 158 10.53 12.90 -2.38
C SER A 158 9.62 12.22 -3.42
N TYR A 159 8.40 12.73 -3.63
CA TYR A 159 7.52 12.25 -4.69
C TYR A 159 8.10 12.53 -6.09
N ILE A 160 8.56 13.75 -6.36
CA ILE A 160 9.14 14.10 -7.67
C ILE A 160 10.37 13.24 -7.97
N VAL A 161 11.27 13.06 -7.00
CA VAL A 161 12.48 12.24 -7.16
C VAL A 161 12.14 10.77 -7.41
N THR A 162 11.20 10.20 -6.67
CA THR A 162 10.79 8.79 -6.87
C THR A 162 10.12 8.58 -8.22
N LEU A 163 9.27 9.52 -8.67
CA LEU A 163 8.66 9.47 -9.99
C LEU A 163 9.69 9.64 -11.10
N ALA A 164 10.62 10.58 -10.97
CA ALA A 164 11.70 10.80 -11.94
C ALA A 164 12.61 9.57 -12.04
N ALA A 165 12.97 8.96 -10.90
CA ALA A 165 13.74 7.71 -10.86
C ALA A 165 12.99 6.58 -11.56
N GLN A 166 11.68 6.46 -11.37
CA GLN A 166 10.86 5.44 -12.00
C GLN A 166 10.74 5.65 -13.52
N ILE A 167 10.56 6.88 -13.97
CA ILE A 167 10.57 7.24 -15.40
C ILE A 167 11.95 6.94 -15.99
N GLY A 168 13.03 7.30 -15.30
CA GLY A 168 14.40 7.01 -15.70
C GLY A 168 14.65 5.51 -15.85
N LEU A 169 14.28 4.70 -14.85
CA LEU A 169 14.41 3.23 -14.89
C LEU A 169 13.60 2.60 -16.03
N SER A 170 12.41 3.14 -16.30
CA SER A 170 11.56 2.68 -17.41
C SER A 170 12.11 3.13 -18.78
N GLY A 171 12.76 4.30 -18.83
CA GLY A 171 13.34 4.89 -20.04
C GLY A 171 14.75 4.37 -20.39
N LEU A 172 15.45 3.71 -19.46
CA LEU A 172 16.77 3.12 -19.70
C LEU A 172 16.76 1.96 -20.72
N GLY A 173 15.63 1.65 -21.35
CA GLY A 173 15.56 0.68 -22.45
C GLY A 173 15.90 -0.76 -22.03
N LEU A 174 16.00 -1.03 -20.73
CA LEU A 174 16.11 -2.38 -20.17
C LEU A 174 14.74 -3.08 -20.14
N SER A 175 13.83 -2.67 -21.03
CA SER A 175 12.59 -3.35 -21.27
C SER A 175 12.84 -4.50 -22.25
N ALA A 176 12.37 -5.71 -21.96
CA ALA A 176 12.41 -6.85 -22.88
C ALA A 176 11.54 -6.63 -24.12
N TYR A 177 10.83 -5.50 -24.21
CA TYR A 177 10.24 -5.06 -25.48
C TYR A 177 11.28 -4.45 -26.44
N VAL A 178 12.45 -4.01 -25.94
CA VAL A 178 13.49 -3.33 -26.73
C VAL A 178 14.66 -4.26 -27.08
N GLN A 179 14.71 -5.48 -26.50
CA GLN A 179 15.69 -6.52 -26.80
C GLN A 179 15.03 -7.73 -27.45
#